data_AF-R6WIW5-F1
#
_entry.id   AF-R6WIW5-F1
#
_cell.length_a   1.000
_cell.length_b   1.000
_cell.length_c   1.000
_cell.angle_alpha   90.00
_cell.angle_beta   90.00
_cell.angle_gamma   90.00
#
_symmetry.space_group_name_H-M   'P 1'
#
loop_
_entity.id
_entity.type
_entity.pdbx_description
1 polymer ?
#
loop_
_entity_poly.entity_id
_entity_poly.type
_entity_poly.pdbx_seq_one_letter_code
_entity_poly.pdbx_strand_id
1 'polypeptide(L)'
;MKYLKQFSIILFISLLGEILHSIVPLPMPASIYGLAILFTALSTGIIPLEEVRETGRFLIEVMPLMFIPAAVGLLGAYHTLMPVLVPYAVITLVSTLLVMLVAGKVTQAMTGEEQTNE
;
A
#
# COMPACT_ATOMS: atom_id res chain seq x y z
N MET A 1 -18.52 16.56 -11.26
CA MET A 1 -17.19 17.21 -11.25
C MET A 1 -16.39 16.96 -9.97
N LYS A 2 -17.01 16.62 -8.82
CA LYS A 2 -16.28 16.32 -7.57
C LYS A 2 -15.22 15.22 -7.73
N TYR A 3 -15.60 14.04 -8.25
CA TYR A 3 -14.65 12.94 -8.51
C TYR A 3 -13.44 13.34 -9.36
N LEU A 4 -13.65 14.15 -10.40
CA LEU A 4 -12.56 14.59 -11.28
C LEU A 4 -11.59 15.53 -10.56
N LYS A 5 -12.10 16.45 -9.71
CA LYS A 5 -11.26 17.33 -8.88
C LYS A 5 -10.42 16.51 -7.91
N GLN A 6 -11.06 15.64 -7.12
CA GLN A 6 -10.37 14.82 -6.13
C GLN A 6 -9.35 13.88 -6.78
N PHE A 7 -9.70 13.26 -7.92
CA PHE A 7 -8.79 12.44 -8.70
C PHE A 7 -7.57 13.23 -9.19
N SER A 8 -7.78 14.45 -9.66
CA SER A 8 -6.69 15.33 -10.10
C SER A 8 -5.74 15.69 -8.96
N ILE A 9 -6.25 15.91 -7.74
CA ILE A 9 -5.43 16.13 -6.55
C ILE A 9 -4.56 14.90 -6.25
N ILE A 10 -5.16 13.71 -6.25
CA ILE A 10 -4.44 12.45 -6.01
C ILE A 10 -3.35 12.23 -7.08
N LEU A 11 -3.67 12.46 -8.36
CA LEU A 11 -2.69 12.36 -9.45
C LEU A 11 -1.58 13.40 -9.34
N PHE A 12 -1.90 14.65 -8.99
CA PHE A 12 -0.91 15.70 -8.83
C PHE A 12 0.09 15.37 -7.72
N ILE A 13 -0.40 14.86 -6.58
CA ILE A 13 0.49 14.45 -5.49
C ILE A 13 1.31 13.22 -5.86
N SER A 14 0.72 12.27 -6.60
CA SER A 14 1.45 11.11 -7.13
C SER A 14 2.59 11.54 -8.05
N LEU A 15 2.36 12.54 -8.91
CA LEU A 15 3.37 13.12 -9.78
C LEU A 15 4.47 13.84 -8.98
N LEU A 16 4.10 14.59 -7.95
CA LEU A 16 5.08 15.21 -7.05
C LEU A 16 5.96 14.16 -6.34
N GLY A 17 5.37 13.01 -5.97
CA GLY A 17 6.11 11.88 -5.42
C GLY A 17 7.16 11.31 -6.39
N GLU A 18 6.82 11.20 -7.68
CA GLU A 18 7.74 10.75 -8.74
C GLU A 18 8.89 11.75 -8.98
N ILE A 19 8.56 13.05 -9.01
CA ILE A 19 9.56 14.11 -9.14
C ILE A 19 10.51 14.08 -7.93
N LEU A 20 9.97 13.93 -6.73
CA LEU A 20 10.77 13.89 -5.51
C LEU A 20 11.66 12.63 -5.47
N HIS A 21 11.13 11.47 -5.89
CA HIS A 21 11.90 10.24 -6.04
C HIS A 21 13.07 10.41 -7.03
N SER A 22 12.86 11.16 -8.11
CA SER A 22 13.91 11.41 -9.12
C SER A 22 15.04 12.31 -8.60
N ILE A 23 14.76 13.16 -7.61
CA ILE A 23 15.73 14.09 -7.01
C ILE A 23 16.43 13.45 -5.80
N VAL A 24 15.70 12.64 -5.03
CA VAL A 24 16.17 12.06 -3.77
C VAL A 24 16.50 10.57 -3.97
N PRO A 25 17.78 10.17 -3.89
CA PRO A 25 18.21 8.80 -4.19
C PRO A 25 17.99 7.85 -3.00
N LEU A 26 16.78 7.76 -2.44
CA LEU A 26 16.46 6.71 -1.46
C LEU A 26 15.97 5.45 -2.19
N PRO A 27 16.29 4.25 -1.67
CA PRO A 27 15.84 2.97 -2.21
C PRO A 27 14.37 2.68 -1.83
N MET A 28 13.47 3.61 -2.14
CA MET A 28 12.04 3.50 -1.84
C MET A 28 11.22 3.78 -3.11
N PRO A 29 10.10 3.07 -3.32
CA PRO A 29 9.19 3.37 -4.42
C PRO A 29 8.66 4.81 -4.35
N ALA A 30 8.42 5.43 -5.50
CA ALA A 30 7.83 6.77 -5.60
C ALA A 30 6.48 6.92 -4.86
N SER A 31 5.70 5.83 -4.77
CA SER A 31 4.42 5.80 -4.05
C SER A 31 4.55 6.14 -2.56
N ILE A 32 5.69 5.83 -1.92
CA ILE A 32 5.94 6.16 -0.52
C ILE A 32 6.10 7.67 -0.33
N TYR A 33 6.76 8.35 -1.27
CA TYR A 33 6.90 9.81 -1.26
C TYR A 33 5.54 10.48 -1.47
N GLY A 34 4.75 10.01 -2.44
CA GLY A 34 3.39 10.51 -2.67
C GLY A 34 2.50 10.34 -1.43
N LEU A 35 2.59 9.19 -0.74
CA LEU A 35 1.89 8.94 0.52
C LEU A 35 2.32 9.92 1.60
N ALA A 36 3.62 10.14 1.79
CA ALA A 36 4.13 11.08 2.79
C ALA A 36 3.65 12.50 2.52
N ILE A 37 3.71 12.97 1.26
CA ILE A 37 3.23 14.29 0.86
C ILE A 37 1.73 14.45 1.13
N LEU A 38 0.91 13.49 0.68
CA LEU A 38 -0.54 13.54 0.89
C LEU A 38 -0.87 13.48 2.39
N PHE A 39 -0.20 12.63 3.15
CA PHE A 39 -0.38 12.53 4.59
C PHE A 39 -0.06 13.85 5.28
N THR A 40 1.09 14.45 5.01
CA THR A 40 1.45 15.77 5.58
C THR A 40 0.45 16.85 5.18
N ALA A 41 0.00 16.87 3.93
CA ALA A 41 -0.99 17.84 3.46
C ALA A 41 -2.36 17.68 4.15
N LEU A 42 -2.77 16.45 4.46
CA LEU A 42 -3.97 16.14 5.24
C LEU A 42 -3.79 16.50 6.71
N SER A 43 -2.66 16.14 7.33
CA SER A 43 -2.39 16.41 8.75
C SER A 43 -2.23 17.91 9.06
N THR A 44 -1.71 18.69 8.10
CA THR A 44 -1.59 20.15 8.22
C THR A 44 -2.88 20.90 7.86
N GLY A 45 -3.89 20.20 7.34
CA GLY A 45 -5.16 20.79 6.91
C GLY A 45 -5.07 21.62 5.61
N ILE A 46 -3.94 21.56 4.89
CA ILE A 46 -3.78 22.21 3.57
C ILE A 46 -4.78 21.62 2.58
N ILE A 47 -5.00 20.30 2.65
CA ILE A 47 -6.00 19.59 1.88
C ILE A 47 -7.02 19.02 2.88
N PRO A 48 -8.31 19.43 2.81
CA PRO A 48 -9.36 18.81 3.60
C PRO A 48 -9.54 17.35 3.20
N LEU A 49 -9.83 16.47 4.16
CA LEU A 49 -10.05 15.04 3.87
C LEU A 49 -11.20 14.84 2.86
N GLU A 50 -12.22 15.69 2.91
CA GLU A 50 -13.36 15.69 2.00
C GLU A 50 -12.96 15.91 0.53
N GLU A 51 -11.78 16.50 0.27
CA GLU A 51 -11.26 16.73 -1.08
C GLU A 51 -10.57 15.52 -1.71
N VAL A 52 -10.42 14.41 -0.98
CA VAL A 52 -9.83 13.17 -1.53
C VAL A 52 -10.62 11.92 -1.16
N ARG A 53 -11.50 11.99 -0.16
CA ARG A 53 -12.15 10.82 0.45
C ARG A 53 -13.02 10.00 -0.50
N GLU A 54 -13.92 10.62 -1.27
CA GLU A 54 -14.86 9.87 -2.12
C GLU A 54 -14.12 9.11 -3.23
N THR A 55 -13.21 9.80 -3.91
CA THR A 55 -12.42 9.23 -4.99
C THR A 55 -11.40 8.22 -4.47
N GLY A 56 -10.73 8.51 -3.35
CA GLY A 56 -9.82 7.55 -2.71
C GLY A 56 -10.54 6.25 -2.34
N ARG A 57 -11.76 6.33 -1.78
CA ARG A 57 -12.58 5.15 -1.49
C ARG A 57 -12.94 4.38 -2.75
N PHE A 58 -13.38 5.08 -3.80
CA PHE A 58 -13.67 4.47 -5.10
C PHE A 58 -12.44 3.75 -5.69
N LEU A 59 -11.26 4.38 -5.64
CA LEU A 59 -10.01 3.77 -6.14
C LEU A 59 -9.63 2.51 -5.36
N ILE A 60 -9.83 2.50 -4.03
CA ILE A 60 -9.62 1.31 -3.19
C ILE A 60 -10.61 0.20 -3.56
N GLU A 61 -11.87 0.54 -3.82
CA GLU A 61 -12.91 -0.41 -4.18
C GLU A 61 -12.63 -1.11 -5.52
N VAL A 62 -12.08 -0.38 -6.50
CA VAL A 62 -11.68 -0.96 -7.80
C VAL A 62 -10.25 -1.52 -7.80
N MET A 63 -9.49 -1.40 -6.71
CA MET A 63 -8.10 -1.90 -6.61
C MET A 63 -7.98 -3.40 -6.97
N PRO A 64 -8.87 -4.31 -6.54
CA PRO A 64 -8.84 -5.72 -6.95
C PRO A 64 -8.89 -5.91 -8.47
N LEU A 65 -9.67 -5.09 -9.17
CA LEU A 65 -9.77 -5.13 -10.64
C LEU A 65 -8.44 -4.77 -11.30
N MET A 66 -7.72 -3.79 -10.73
CA MET A 66 -6.41 -3.37 -11.21
C MET A 66 -5.32 -4.43 -11.03
N PHE A 67 -5.53 -5.47 -10.21
CA PHE A 67 -4.61 -6.60 -10.07
C PHE A 67 -4.81 -7.69 -11.12
N ILE A 68 -5.91 -7.69 -11.88
CA ILE A 68 -6.16 -8.71 -12.92
C ILE A 68 -5.05 -8.74 -13.98
N PRO A 69 -4.59 -7.60 -14.55
CA PRO A 69 -3.51 -7.60 -15.53
C PRO A 69 -2.20 -8.19 -14.98
N ALA A 70 -1.87 -7.88 -13.72
CA ALA A 70 -0.70 -8.44 -13.05
C ALA A 70 -0.83 -9.97 -12.89
N ALA A 71 -2.01 -10.47 -12.50
CA ALA A 71 -2.28 -11.89 -12.38
C ALA A 71 -2.21 -12.62 -13.74
N VAL A 72 -2.73 -12.03 -14.81
CA VAL A 72 -2.62 -12.59 -16.17
C VAL A 72 -1.16 -12.59 -16.63
N GLY A 73 -0.39 -11.54 -16.33
CA GLY A 73 1.05 -11.49 -16.62
C GLY A 73 1.84 -12.63 -15.97
N LEU A 74 1.42 -13.08 -14.79
CA LEU A 74 2.03 -14.22 -14.09
C LEU A 74 1.91 -15.54 -14.87
N LEU A 75 0.88 -15.69 -15.71
CA LEU A 75 0.73 -16.88 -16.56
C LEU A 75 1.90 -17.03 -17.55
N GLY A 76 2.58 -15.94 -17.92
CA GLY A 76 3.80 -16.00 -18.72
C GLY A 76 4.96 -16.72 -18.03
N ALA A 77 4.97 -16.76 -16.70
CA ALA A 77 5.97 -17.46 -15.88
C ALA A 77 5.52 -18.86 -15.44
N TYR A 78 4.42 -19.38 -16.00
CA TYR A 78 3.77 -20.62 -15.54
C TYR A 78 4.72 -21.83 -15.44
N HIS A 79 5.54 -22.07 -16.48
CA HIS A 79 6.47 -23.20 -16.50
C HIS A 79 7.58 -23.11 -15.44
N THR A 80 7.95 -21.89 -15.03
CA THR A 80 8.93 -21.66 -13.97
C THR A 80 8.29 -21.78 -12.59
N LEU A 81 7.03 -21.37 -12.44
CA LEU A 81 6.33 -21.34 -11.16
C LEU A 81 5.76 -22.70 -10.75
N MET A 82 5.22 -23.47 -11.70
CA MET A 82 4.50 -24.72 -11.41
C MET A 82 5.34 -25.73 -10.58
N PRO A 83 6.63 -25.99 -10.88
CA PRO A 83 7.44 -26.96 -10.13
C PRO A 83 7.71 -26.56 -8.68
N VAL A 84 7.62 -25.26 -8.36
CA VAL A 84 8.00 -24.67 -7.07
C VAL A 84 6.81 -24.07 -6.33
N LEU A 85 5.59 -24.21 -6.87
CA LEU A 85 4.39 -23.58 -6.35
C LEU A 85 4.11 -23.98 -4.90
N VAL A 86 4.29 -25.26 -4.55
CA VAL A 86 4.07 -25.77 -3.19
C VAL A 86 5.08 -25.18 -2.20
N PRO A 87 6.42 -25.25 -2.45
CA PRO A 87 7.40 -24.53 -1.64
C PRO A 87 7.09 -23.04 -1.45
N TYR A 88 6.71 -22.33 -2.52
CA TYR A 88 6.36 -20.91 -2.46
C TYR A 88 5.10 -20.64 -1.62
N ALA A 89 4.08 -21.47 -1.75
CA ALA A 89 2.86 -21.33 -0.96
C ALA A 89 3.14 -21.54 0.54
N VAL A 90 3.91 -22.59 0.88
CA VAL A 90 4.28 -22.87 2.27
C VAL A 90 5.14 -21.76 2.86
N ILE A 91 6.20 -21.33 2.16
CA ILE A 91 7.09 -20.29 2.69
C ILE A 91 6.34 -18.96 2.87
N THR A 92 5.46 -18.61 1.94
CA THR A 92 4.64 -17.38 2.03
C THR A 92 3.71 -17.42 3.23
N LEU A 93 3.01 -18.54 3.43
CA LEU A 93 2.07 -18.68 4.55
C LEU A 93 2.81 -18.67 5.89
N VAL A 94 3.89 -19.43 6.01
CA VAL A 94 4.70 -19.50 7.23
C VAL A 94 5.35 -18.15 7.54
N SER A 95 5.96 -17.48 6.55
CA SER A 95 6.60 -16.18 6.77
C SER A 95 5.60 -15.11 7.16
N THR A 96 4.40 -15.11 6.55
CA THR A 96 3.35 -14.13 6.86
C THR A 96 2.86 -14.31 8.30
N LEU A 97 2.57 -15.55 8.71
CA LEU A 97 2.18 -15.86 10.10
C LEU A 97 3.29 -15.50 11.09
N LEU A 98 4.54 -15.83 10.77
CA LEU A 98 5.68 -15.52 11.61
C LEU A 98 5.85 -14.01 11.79
N VAL A 99 5.82 -13.23 10.70
CA VAL A 99 5.92 -11.76 10.76
C VAL A 99 4.79 -11.17 11.60
N MET A 100 3.54 -11.62 11.39
CA MET A 100 2.40 -11.15 12.19
C MET A 100 2.57 -11.48 13.68
N LEU A 101 3.01 -12.70 14.02
CA LEU A 101 3.23 -13.11 15.41
C LEU A 101 4.35 -12.31 16.08
N VAL A 102 5.49 -12.16 15.41
CA VAL A 102 6.64 -11.43 15.96
C VAL A 102 6.32 -9.95 16.10
N ALA A 103 5.76 -9.32 15.06
CA ALA A 103 5.35 -7.91 15.13
C ALA A 103 4.33 -7.70 16.26
N GLY A 104 3.32 -8.56 16.35
CA GLY A 104 2.32 -8.50 17.43
C GLY A 104 2.94 -8.64 18.82
N LYS A 105 3.83 -9.61 19.03
CA LYS A 105 4.53 -9.82 20.31
C LYS A 105 5.45 -8.65 20.67
N VAL A 106 6.18 -8.11 19.70
CA VAL A 106 7.06 -6.95 19.92
C VAL A 106 6.23 -5.73 20.30
N THR A 107 5.15 -5.43 19.58
CA THR A 107 4.25 -4.33 19.93
C THR A 107 3.62 -4.52 21.32
N GLN A 108 3.13 -5.72 21.64
CA GLN A 108 2.59 -6.01 22.99
C GLN A 108 3.65 -5.82 24.08
N ALA A 109 4.89 -6.27 23.85
CA ALA A 109 5.98 -6.08 24.80
C ALA A 109 6.37 -4.61 24.99
N MET A 110 6.30 -3.80 23.93
CA MET A 110 6.60 -2.36 24.00
C MET A 110 5.48 -1.54 24.64
N THR A 111 4.22 -1.91 24.42
CA THR A 111 3.06 -1.19 24.97
C THR A 111 2.74 -1.61 26.40
N GLY A 112 3.25 -2.75 26.88
CA GLY A 112 3.25 -3.09 28.31
C GLY A 112 1.88 -3.44 28.90
N GLU A 113 0.90 -3.86 28.10
CA GLU A 113 -0.42 -4.28 28.58
C GLU A 113 -0.81 -5.66 28.06
N GLU A 114 -1.11 -6.55 29.01
CA GLU A 114 -1.98 -7.70 28.81
C GLU A 114 -3.25 -7.20 28.13
N GLN A 115 -3.59 -7.80 26.99
CA GLN A 115 -4.90 -7.64 26.38
C GLN A 115 -5.95 -8.16 27.36
N THR A 116 -6.48 -7.28 28.21
CA THR A 116 -7.79 -7.49 28.83
C THR A 116 -8.77 -7.41 27.66
N ASN A 117 -9.18 -8.59 27.20
CA ASN A 117 -10.19 -8.77 26.18
C ASN A 117 -11.44 -7.97 26.57
N GLU A 118 -11.83 -7.00 25.75
CA GLU A 118 -13.23 -6.59 25.61
C GLU A 118 -13.89 -7.42 24.49
#